data_AF-A0A1I6E5C1-F1
#
_entry.id   AF-A0A1I6E5C1-F1
#
_cell.length_a   1.000
_cell.length_b   1.000
_cell.length_c   1.000
_cell.angle_alpha   90.00
_cell.angle_beta   90.00
_cell.angle_gamma   90.00
#
_symmetry.space_group_name_H-M   'P 1'
#
loop_
_entity.id
_entity.type
_entity.pdbx_description
1 polymer ?
#
loop_
_entity_poly.entity_id
_entity_poly.type
_entity_poly.pdbx_seq_one_letter_code
_entity_poly.pdbx_strand_id
1 'polypeptide(L)'
;MAGADGAGQPTARTPHFDVVLRGYNQRQVNERVTRLEFDLKNSNRSRDAAAAQVGELTKLLNSMRADLDKTKIQLQNLASSPVSASNVTERVRVMMSLAEEEIADIRKDALDKAAATRGEAERWAAEQREAHQRLLAETEARRKQLEMNYQQRHAELDQQTAGRRSELEAEHSSLQAKLAADHEALVAEVRANGERVAAEFEKKSADLDAHRVELDAKYKAYHDELDKEYDGLKATLTAEHQKVLADARSEAERISAEAEVKRVETLQRLDDELKARQAEAEKALADLEAESLAKAEKISSDASTQAIALVSAAEEKAATTLRVSEDKATTAVTEAEQKAATTVREADEKAVALVRDAEARTSALVRQAEERSAAAVAEADQRAAAASEKESSLRSAHDNLATQFHAAQAAVEAAMSVLKPLEDGSADEADAAPSVEQKTEQLPKPRQQD
;
A
#
# COMPACT_ATOMS: atom_id res chain seq x y z
N MET A 1 -116.62 97.59 -33.82
CA MET A 1 -117.24 96.42 -34.51
C MET A 1 -118.26 95.79 -33.58
N ALA A 2 -119.04 94.81 -34.04
CA ALA A 2 -120.20 94.27 -33.33
C ALA A 2 -119.86 93.14 -32.33
N GLY A 3 -120.81 92.88 -31.43
CA GLY A 3 -120.76 91.94 -30.30
C GLY A 3 -121.90 92.32 -29.35
N ALA A 4 -123.17 91.95 -29.55
CA ALA A 4 -123.77 90.70 -30.01
C ALA A 4 -123.92 89.64 -28.89
N ASP A 5 -124.71 89.99 -27.87
CA ASP A 5 -125.47 89.05 -27.04
C ASP A 5 -126.94 89.48 -27.06
N GLY A 6 -127.93 88.59 -27.09
CA GLY A 6 -127.85 87.13 -26.91
C GLY A 6 -128.84 86.62 -25.86
N ALA A 7 -129.39 87.52 -25.05
CA ALA A 7 -130.42 87.23 -24.05
C ALA A 7 -131.75 86.83 -24.70
N GLY A 8 -131.86 85.56 -25.08
CA GLY A 8 -133.08 84.98 -25.64
C GLY A 8 -134.26 85.19 -24.68
N GLN A 9 -135.36 85.72 -25.20
CA GLN A 9 -136.60 85.83 -24.43
C GLN A 9 -137.01 84.44 -23.94
N PRO A 10 -137.18 84.20 -22.63
CA PRO A 10 -137.81 82.98 -22.16
C PRO A 10 -139.23 83.00 -22.71
N THR A 11 -139.52 82.11 -23.66
CA THR A 11 -140.88 81.95 -24.19
C THR A 11 -141.78 81.68 -22.99
N ALA A 12 -142.74 82.58 -22.78
CA ALA A 12 -143.58 82.54 -21.61
C ALA A 12 -144.44 81.28 -21.66
N ARG A 13 -143.95 80.20 -21.06
CA ARG A 13 -144.74 79.00 -20.75
C ARG A 13 -145.90 79.50 -19.91
N THR A 14 -147.07 79.64 -20.54
CA THR A 14 -148.30 80.06 -19.87
C THR A 14 -148.44 79.20 -18.62
N PRO A 15 -148.51 79.77 -17.41
CA PRO A 15 -148.62 78.96 -16.20
C PRO A 15 -149.98 78.29 -16.20
N HIS A 16 -150.03 77.05 -16.70
CA HIS A 16 -151.22 76.22 -16.65
C HIS A 16 -151.40 75.77 -15.21
N PHE A 17 -152.61 75.93 -14.68
CA PHE A 17 -152.97 75.36 -13.38
C PHE A 17 -153.27 73.88 -13.56
N ASP A 18 -152.82 73.05 -12.63
CA ASP A 18 -153.14 71.61 -12.67
C ASP A 18 -154.65 71.41 -12.60
N VAL A 19 -155.17 70.50 -13.42
CA VAL A 19 -156.61 70.17 -13.44
C VAL A 19 -156.86 68.99 -12.51
N VAL A 20 -157.74 69.19 -11.53
CA VAL A 20 -158.28 68.16 -10.64
C VAL A 20 -159.66 67.71 -11.12
N LEU A 21 -160.22 66.66 -10.50
CA LEU A 21 -161.49 66.02 -10.91
C LEU A 21 -162.69 66.99 -11.04
N ARG A 22 -162.62 68.18 -10.43
CA ARG A 22 -163.46 69.35 -10.74
C ARG A 22 -162.61 70.61 -10.86
N GLY A 23 -162.18 70.94 -12.09
CA GLY A 23 -161.60 72.23 -12.45
C GLY A 23 -160.14 72.42 -12.06
N TYR A 24 -159.66 73.67 -12.08
CA TYR A 24 -158.27 74.00 -11.75
C TYR A 24 -157.97 73.91 -10.25
N ASN A 25 -156.72 73.58 -9.94
CA ASN A 25 -156.18 73.53 -8.58
C ASN A 25 -156.23 74.91 -7.92
N GLN A 26 -157.28 75.15 -7.12
CA GLN A 26 -157.55 76.44 -6.49
C GLN A 26 -156.39 76.97 -5.65
N ARG A 27 -155.55 76.10 -5.06
CA ARG A 27 -154.34 76.54 -4.33
C ARG A 27 -153.36 77.25 -5.26
N GLN A 28 -153.08 76.68 -6.43
CA GLN A 28 -152.18 77.28 -7.43
C GLN A 28 -152.77 78.56 -8.04
N VAL A 29 -154.09 78.59 -8.28
CA VAL A 29 -154.79 79.80 -8.75
C VAL A 29 -154.65 80.92 -7.73
N ASN A 30 -154.98 80.68 -6.47
CA ASN A 30 -154.91 81.68 -5.40
C ASN A 30 -153.46 82.15 -5.17
N GLU A 31 -152.49 81.24 -5.17
CA GLU A 31 -151.06 81.55 -5.02
C GLU A 31 -150.56 82.43 -6.17
N ARG A 32 -150.98 82.14 -7.41
CA ARG A 32 -150.63 82.95 -8.59
C ARG A 32 -151.33 84.31 -8.61
N VAL A 33 -152.60 84.40 -8.21
CA VAL A 33 -153.34 85.67 -8.12
C VAL A 33 -152.74 86.56 -7.03
N THR A 34 -152.51 86.03 -5.83
CA THR A 34 -151.86 86.77 -4.73
C THR A 34 -150.47 87.27 -5.13
N ARG A 35 -149.68 86.46 -5.87
CA ARG A 35 -148.39 86.90 -6.41
C ARG A 35 -148.54 88.00 -7.47
N LEU A 36 -149.49 87.88 -8.40
CA LEU A 36 -149.75 88.91 -9.41
C LEU A 36 -150.27 90.22 -8.80
N GLU A 37 -151.08 90.15 -7.75
CA GLU A 37 -151.48 91.33 -6.97
C GLU A 37 -150.29 91.99 -6.27
N PHE A 38 -149.38 91.21 -5.70
CA PHE A 38 -148.16 91.71 -5.09
C PHE A 38 -147.24 92.37 -6.13
N ASP A 39 -146.99 91.68 -7.25
CA ASP A 39 -146.19 92.17 -8.37
C ASP A 39 -146.78 93.48 -8.93
N LEU A 40 -148.11 93.58 -9.08
CA LEU A 40 -148.81 94.79 -9.53
C LEU A 40 -148.76 95.93 -8.51
N LYS A 41 -148.97 95.65 -7.22
CA LYS A 41 -148.85 96.65 -6.13
C LYS A 41 -147.43 97.20 -6.06
N ASN A 42 -146.41 96.35 -6.23
CA ASN A 42 -145.01 96.76 -6.25
C ASN A 42 -144.66 97.56 -7.53
N SER A 43 -145.17 97.15 -8.69
CA SER A 43 -145.02 97.87 -9.96
C SER A 43 -145.63 99.27 -9.91
N ASN A 44 -146.87 99.41 -9.41
CA ASN A 44 -147.51 100.71 -9.20
C ASN A 44 -146.71 101.60 -8.23
N ARG A 45 -146.24 101.04 -7.11
CA ARG A 45 -145.38 101.76 -6.16
C ARG A 45 -144.07 102.25 -6.81
N SER A 46 -143.46 101.44 -7.68
CA SER A 46 -142.27 101.83 -8.44
C SER A 46 -142.58 102.93 -9.47
N ARG A 47 -143.72 102.84 -10.17
CA ARG A 47 -144.18 103.86 -11.12
C ARG A 47 -144.43 105.20 -10.45
N ASP A 48 -145.09 105.19 -9.29
CA ASP A 48 -145.47 106.39 -8.58
C ASP A 48 -144.25 107.05 -7.89
N ALA A 49 -143.27 106.26 -7.45
CA ALA A 49 -141.96 106.75 -7.03
C ALA A 49 -141.18 107.40 -8.19
N ALA A 50 -141.17 106.79 -9.37
CA ALA A 50 -140.54 107.38 -10.56
C ALA A 50 -141.24 108.69 -11.00
N ALA A 51 -142.58 108.74 -10.92
CA ALA A 51 -143.35 109.95 -11.20
C ALA A 51 -143.03 111.08 -10.20
N ALA A 52 -142.84 110.76 -8.91
CA ALA A 52 -142.39 111.73 -7.91
C ALA A 52 -140.99 112.28 -8.24
N GLN A 53 -140.03 111.40 -8.57
CA GLN A 53 -138.67 111.79 -8.97
C GLN A 53 -138.66 112.71 -10.22
N VAL A 54 -139.48 112.42 -11.23
CA VAL A 54 -139.65 113.29 -12.41
C VAL A 54 -140.21 114.66 -12.00
N GLY A 55 -141.16 114.70 -11.05
CA GLY A 55 -141.69 115.94 -10.49
C GLY A 55 -140.65 116.76 -9.71
N GLU A 56 -139.74 116.12 -8.97
CA GLU A 56 -138.63 116.76 -8.25
C GLU A 56 -137.56 117.29 -9.20
N LEU A 57 -137.12 116.48 -10.17
CA LEU A 57 -136.17 116.89 -11.21
C LEU A 57 -136.71 118.06 -12.04
N THR A 58 -138.01 118.09 -12.33
CA THR A 58 -138.66 119.21 -13.04
C THR A 58 -138.63 120.50 -12.22
N LYS A 59 -138.83 120.44 -10.90
CA LYS A 59 -138.68 121.60 -10.01
C LYS A 59 -137.25 122.11 -9.97
N LEU A 60 -136.28 121.21 -9.76
CA LEU A 60 -134.86 121.54 -9.72
C LEU A 60 -134.40 122.22 -11.02
N LEU A 61 -134.74 121.63 -12.18
CA LEU A 61 -134.37 122.13 -13.49
C LEU A 61 -134.99 123.51 -13.79
N ASN A 62 -136.21 123.78 -13.32
CA ASN A 62 -136.83 125.09 -13.44
C ASN A 62 -136.21 126.14 -12.49
N SER A 63 -135.78 125.77 -11.28
CA SER A 63 -134.99 126.67 -10.42
C SER A 63 -133.66 127.02 -11.07
N MET A 64 -132.89 126.01 -11.49
CA MET A 64 -131.60 126.20 -12.15
C MET A 64 -131.70 127.08 -13.40
N ARG A 65 -132.80 127.01 -14.17
CA ARG A 65 -133.08 127.95 -15.27
C ARG A 65 -133.28 129.39 -14.79
N ALA A 66 -134.12 129.60 -13.76
CA ALA A 66 -134.37 130.93 -13.22
C ALA A 66 -133.10 131.57 -12.63
N ASP A 67 -132.27 130.79 -11.92
CA ASP A 67 -130.99 131.25 -11.37
C ASP A 67 -129.94 131.53 -12.46
N LEU A 68 -129.93 130.76 -13.55
CA LEU A 68 -129.08 130.96 -14.72
C LEU A 68 -129.50 132.22 -15.50
N ASP A 69 -130.79 132.47 -15.69
CA ASP A 69 -131.27 133.69 -16.37
C ASP A 69 -131.10 134.94 -15.48
N LYS A 70 -131.26 134.83 -14.16
CA LYS A 70 -130.90 135.87 -13.19
C LYS A 70 -129.41 136.24 -13.26
N THR A 71 -128.52 135.26 -13.26
CA THR A 71 -127.06 135.50 -13.35
C THR A 71 -126.63 136.04 -14.72
N LYS A 72 -127.26 135.61 -15.82
CA LYS A 72 -127.11 136.27 -17.13
C LYS A 72 -127.47 137.76 -17.08
N ILE A 73 -128.61 138.11 -16.50
CA ILE A 73 -129.06 139.51 -16.39
C ILE A 73 -128.06 140.33 -15.55
N GLN A 74 -127.57 139.78 -14.44
CA GLN A 74 -126.55 140.43 -13.62
C GLN A 74 -125.25 140.65 -14.41
N LEU A 75 -124.75 139.63 -15.12
CA LEU A 75 -123.55 139.73 -15.96
C LEU A 75 -123.74 140.73 -17.11
N GLN A 76 -124.88 140.70 -17.80
CA GLN A 76 -125.19 141.62 -18.90
C GLN A 76 -125.27 143.07 -18.42
N ASN A 77 -125.85 143.32 -17.24
CA ASN A 77 -125.85 144.65 -16.62
C ASN A 77 -124.43 145.13 -16.28
N LEU A 78 -123.58 144.25 -15.71
CA LEU A 78 -122.17 144.56 -15.39
C LEU A 78 -121.29 144.77 -16.63
N ALA A 79 -121.62 144.12 -17.76
CA ALA A 79 -120.88 144.21 -19.01
C ALA A 79 -121.30 145.40 -19.89
N SER A 80 -122.60 145.71 -19.96
CA SER A 80 -123.17 146.71 -20.89
C SER A 80 -123.41 148.09 -20.28
N SER A 81 -123.42 148.24 -18.94
CA SER A 81 -123.54 149.55 -18.31
C SER A 81 -122.28 150.40 -18.51
N PRO A 82 -122.41 151.71 -18.83
CA PRO A 82 -121.27 152.62 -18.82
C PRO A 82 -120.68 152.76 -17.41
N VAL A 83 -119.45 153.26 -17.36
CA VAL A 83 -118.60 153.28 -16.15
C VAL A 83 -119.10 154.32 -15.14
N SER A 84 -119.97 153.89 -14.23
CA SER A 84 -120.34 154.65 -13.02
C SER A 84 -119.47 154.24 -11.84
N ALA A 85 -119.33 155.09 -10.82
CA ALA A 85 -118.55 154.78 -9.62
C ALA A 85 -119.01 153.48 -8.93
N SER A 86 -120.32 153.22 -8.87
CA SER A 86 -120.87 151.96 -8.31
C SER A 86 -120.49 150.75 -9.17
N ASN A 87 -120.53 150.89 -10.49
CA ASN A 87 -120.18 149.81 -11.42
C ASN A 87 -118.68 149.49 -11.38
N VAL A 88 -117.83 150.49 -11.14
CA VAL A 88 -116.38 150.30 -10.90
C VAL A 88 -116.16 149.52 -9.60
N THR A 89 -116.80 149.92 -8.50
CA THR A 89 -116.64 149.23 -7.21
C THR A 89 -117.02 147.74 -7.30
N GLU A 90 -118.15 147.41 -7.94
CA GLU A 90 -118.57 146.02 -8.09
C GLU A 90 -117.69 145.25 -9.08
N ARG A 91 -117.23 145.88 -10.18
CA ARG A 91 -116.28 145.25 -11.11
C ARG A 91 -114.92 144.98 -10.46
N VAL A 92 -114.42 145.89 -9.61
CA VAL A 92 -113.19 145.67 -8.82
C VAL A 92 -113.39 144.56 -7.80
N ARG A 93 -114.57 144.48 -7.16
CA ARG A 93 -114.91 143.37 -6.26
C ARG A 93 -114.88 142.02 -6.96
N VAL A 94 -115.50 141.91 -8.14
CA VAL A 94 -115.47 140.70 -8.98
C VAL A 94 -114.05 140.37 -9.46
N MET A 95 -113.23 141.39 -9.78
CA MET A 95 -111.83 141.17 -10.14
C MET A 95 -110.97 140.69 -8.96
N MET A 96 -111.25 141.18 -7.74
CA MET A 96 -110.59 140.69 -6.53
C MET A 96 -111.02 139.27 -6.17
N SER A 97 -112.31 138.93 -6.26
CA SER A 97 -112.75 137.53 -6.02
C SER A 97 -112.18 136.58 -7.07
N LEU A 98 -112.11 136.98 -8.34
CA LEU A 98 -111.45 136.18 -9.39
C LEU A 98 -109.95 136.01 -9.13
N ALA A 99 -109.25 137.04 -8.61
CA ALA A 99 -107.85 136.94 -8.23
C ALA A 99 -107.65 136.08 -6.96
N GLU A 100 -108.60 136.10 -6.01
CA GLU A 100 -108.61 135.20 -4.84
C GLU A 100 -108.84 133.74 -5.25
N GLU A 101 -109.74 133.49 -6.23
CA GLU A 101 -109.95 132.19 -6.87
C GLU A 101 -108.69 131.73 -7.63
N GLU A 102 -108.07 132.58 -8.46
CA GLU A 102 -106.83 132.27 -9.17
C GLU A 102 -105.66 131.99 -8.22
N ILE A 103 -105.53 132.73 -7.12
CA ILE A 103 -104.56 132.45 -6.05
C ILE A 103 -104.88 131.14 -5.32
N ALA A 104 -106.15 130.80 -5.12
CA ALA A 104 -106.56 129.53 -4.52
C ALA A 104 -106.22 128.35 -5.44
N ASP A 105 -106.50 128.46 -6.74
CA ASP A 105 -106.14 127.45 -7.73
C ASP A 105 -104.62 127.32 -7.87
N ILE A 106 -103.84 128.41 -7.97
CA ILE A 106 -102.37 128.34 -7.98
C ILE A 106 -101.81 127.66 -6.72
N ARG A 107 -102.38 127.94 -5.54
CA ARG A 107 -102.00 127.27 -4.27
C ARG A 107 -102.35 125.79 -4.29
N LYS A 108 -103.54 125.44 -4.78
CA LYS A 108 -103.98 124.05 -4.93
C LYS A 108 -103.07 123.30 -5.90
N ASP A 109 -102.80 123.86 -7.08
CA ASP A 109 -101.87 123.32 -8.08
C ASP A 109 -100.47 123.08 -7.48
N ALA A 110 -99.98 124.01 -6.65
CA ALA A 110 -98.69 123.86 -5.96
C ALA A 110 -98.71 122.76 -4.89
N LEU A 111 -99.81 122.62 -4.14
CA LEU A 111 -100.00 121.55 -3.15
C LEU A 111 -100.16 120.18 -3.82
N ASP A 112 -100.94 120.09 -4.89
CA ASP A 112 -101.18 118.86 -5.65
C ASP A 112 -99.88 118.39 -6.33
N LYS A 113 -99.08 119.31 -6.89
CA LYS A 113 -97.73 119.00 -7.41
C LYS A 113 -96.78 118.56 -6.31
N ALA A 114 -96.76 119.24 -5.15
CA ALA A 114 -95.92 118.84 -4.02
C ALA A 114 -96.35 117.47 -3.43
N ALA A 115 -97.64 117.16 -3.44
CA ALA A 115 -98.18 115.86 -3.05
C ALA A 115 -97.81 114.77 -4.06
N ALA A 116 -97.88 115.06 -5.36
CA ALA A 116 -97.47 114.14 -6.42
C ALA A 116 -95.97 113.80 -6.30
N THR A 117 -95.08 114.79 -6.19
CA THR A 117 -93.63 114.57 -6.03
C THR A 117 -93.30 113.81 -4.75
N ARG A 118 -94.00 114.06 -3.64
CA ARG A 118 -93.85 113.26 -2.40
C ARG A 118 -94.31 111.82 -2.62
N GLY A 119 -95.49 111.60 -3.21
CA GLY A 119 -96.01 110.28 -3.50
C GLY A 119 -95.17 109.49 -4.51
N GLU A 120 -94.45 110.16 -5.41
CA GLU A 120 -93.43 109.56 -6.29
C GLU A 120 -92.18 109.16 -5.51
N ALA A 121 -91.63 110.07 -4.69
CA ALA A 121 -90.47 109.79 -3.84
C ALA A 121 -90.74 108.68 -2.81
N GLU A 122 -91.95 108.63 -2.24
CA GLU A 122 -92.39 107.59 -1.30
C GLU A 122 -92.56 106.23 -1.98
N ARG A 123 -93.13 106.19 -3.20
CA ARG A 123 -93.20 104.97 -4.03
C ARG A 123 -91.81 104.47 -4.38
N TRP A 124 -90.95 105.32 -4.92
CA TRP A 124 -89.57 104.95 -5.25
C TRP A 124 -88.81 104.45 -4.02
N ALA A 125 -88.93 105.12 -2.88
CA ALA A 125 -88.29 104.68 -1.64
C ALA A 125 -88.87 103.36 -1.08
N ALA A 126 -90.14 103.05 -1.36
CA ALA A 126 -90.73 101.74 -1.06
C ALA A 126 -90.21 100.65 -2.01
N GLU A 127 -90.17 100.91 -3.31
CA GLU A 127 -89.63 100.02 -4.34
C GLU A 127 -88.14 99.69 -4.09
N GLN A 128 -87.31 100.69 -3.74
CA GLN A 128 -85.91 100.46 -3.37
C GLN A 128 -85.76 99.63 -2.10
N ARG A 129 -86.62 99.85 -1.08
CA ARG A 129 -86.63 99.02 0.15
C ARG A 129 -87.03 97.58 -0.16
N GLU A 130 -88.06 97.36 -0.99
CA GLU A 130 -88.49 96.02 -1.36
C GLU A 130 -87.44 95.31 -2.24
N ALA A 131 -86.86 95.99 -3.23
CA ALA A 131 -85.79 95.44 -4.05
C ALA A 131 -84.56 95.05 -3.22
N HIS A 132 -84.18 95.86 -2.23
CA HIS A 132 -83.10 95.53 -1.31
C HIS A 132 -83.45 94.31 -0.42
N GLN A 133 -84.68 94.25 0.11
CA GLN A 133 -85.15 93.10 0.90
C GLN A 133 -85.18 91.80 0.09
N ARG A 134 -85.64 91.85 -1.17
CA ARG A 134 -85.59 90.71 -2.11
C ARG A 134 -84.15 90.25 -2.34
N LEU A 135 -83.22 91.16 -2.62
CA LEU A 135 -81.80 90.85 -2.81
C LEU A 135 -81.15 90.24 -1.54
N LEU A 136 -81.51 90.71 -0.35
CA LEU A 136 -81.06 90.11 0.92
C LEU A 136 -81.64 88.69 1.09
N ALA A 137 -82.92 88.49 0.82
CA ALA A 137 -83.54 87.17 0.89
C ALA A 137 -82.94 86.18 -0.12
N GLU A 138 -82.67 86.62 -1.36
CA GLU A 138 -82.01 85.82 -2.41
C GLU A 138 -80.57 85.45 -2.03
N THR A 139 -79.79 86.40 -1.51
CA THR A 139 -78.40 86.14 -1.09
C THR A 139 -78.34 85.24 0.15
N GLU A 140 -79.26 85.39 1.11
CA GLU A 140 -79.41 84.45 2.22
C GLU A 140 -79.82 83.05 1.77
N ALA A 141 -80.81 82.93 0.88
CA ALA A 141 -81.26 81.65 0.35
C ALA A 141 -80.13 80.94 -0.40
N ARG A 142 -79.38 81.68 -1.22
CA ARG A 142 -78.21 81.19 -1.93
C ARG A 142 -77.08 80.77 -0.98
N ARG A 143 -76.82 81.52 0.10
CA ARG A 143 -75.86 81.12 1.15
C ARG A 143 -76.27 79.80 1.79
N LYS A 144 -77.52 79.68 2.25
CA LYS A 144 -78.06 78.47 2.87
C LYS A 144 -78.00 77.27 1.93
N GLN A 145 -78.28 77.47 0.64
CA GLN A 145 -78.16 76.42 -0.38
C GLN A 145 -76.71 75.99 -0.61
N LEU A 146 -75.75 76.92 -0.70
CA LEU A 146 -74.33 76.56 -0.80
C LEU A 146 -73.84 75.81 0.45
N GLU A 147 -74.28 76.21 1.64
CA GLU A 147 -73.92 75.57 2.90
C GLU A 147 -74.49 74.14 3.00
N MET A 148 -75.75 73.92 2.60
CA MET A 148 -76.33 72.57 2.51
C MET A 148 -75.61 71.71 1.46
N ASN A 149 -75.34 72.24 0.26
CA ASN A 149 -74.62 71.51 -0.79
C ASN A 149 -73.19 71.15 -0.33
N TYR A 150 -72.52 72.05 0.39
CA TYR A 150 -71.19 71.83 0.96
C TYR A 150 -71.22 70.73 2.03
N GLN A 151 -72.16 70.80 2.97
CA GLN A 151 -72.33 69.78 4.02
C GLN A 151 -72.68 68.40 3.44
N GLN A 152 -73.59 68.33 2.46
CA GLN A 152 -73.94 67.09 1.77
C GLN A 152 -72.73 66.49 1.06
N ARG A 153 -71.99 67.29 0.28
CA ARG A 153 -70.83 66.81 -0.47
C ARG A 153 -69.66 66.40 0.43
N HIS A 154 -69.50 67.04 1.59
CA HIS A 154 -68.54 66.60 2.60
C HIS A 154 -68.97 65.28 3.24
N ALA A 155 -70.22 65.16 3.69
CA ALA A 155 -70.74 63.91 4.26
C ALA A 155 -70.67 62.74 3.27
N GLU A 156 -70.94 62.99 1.98
CA GLU A 156 -70.77 62.00 0.90
C GLU A 156 -69.30 61.60 0.72
N LEU A 157 -68.37 62.56 0.67
CA LEU A 157 -66.94 62.29 0.50
C LEU A 157 -66.34 61.59 1.73
N ASP A 158 -66.78 61.93 2.94
CA ASP A 158 -66.41 61.27 4.18
C ASP A 158 -66.94 59.82 4.21
N GLN A 159 -68.18 59.58 3.76
CA GLN A 159 -68.74 58.23 3.60
C GLN A 159 -67.98 57.41 2.55
N GLN A 160 -67.68 57.98 1.39
CA GLN A 160 -66.87 57.32 0.35
C GLN A 160 -65.46 56.99 0.88
N THR A 161 -64.84 57.90 1.63
CA THR A 161 -63.51 57.71 2.22
C THR A 161 -63.53 56.64 3.32
N ALA A 162 -64.54 56.64 4.19
CA ALA A 162 -64.70 55.62 5.23
C ALA A 162 -65.01 54.24 4.63
N GLY A 163 -65.88 54.18 3.62
CA GLY A 163 -66.18 52.96 2.87
C GLY A 163 -64.92 52.37 2.23
N ARG A 164 -64.17 53.17 1.45
CA ARG A 164 -62.96 52.67 0.80
C ARG A 164 -61.83 52.29 1.77
N ARG A 165 -61.76 52.90 2.96
CA ARG A 165 -60.87 52.42 4.04
C ARG A 165 -61.31 51.06 4.56
N SER A 166 -62.59 50.89 4.89
CA SER A 166 -63.13 49.61 5.37
C SER A 166 -62.99 48.49 4.33
N GLU A 167 -63.12 48.81 3.03
CA GLU A 167 -62.87 47.86 1.94
C GLU A 167 -61.40 47.48 1.86
N LEU A 168 -60.47 48.44 1.89
CA LEU A 168 -59.02 48.16 1.85
C LEU A 168 -58.54 47.40 3.10
N GLU A 169 -59.11 47.67 4.28
CA GLU A 169 -58.84 46.94 5.52
C GLU A 169 -59.37 45.49 5.45
N ALA A 170 -60.54 45.27 4.83
CA ALA A 170 -61.08 43.94 4.57
C ALA A 170 -60.28 43.17 3.50
N GLU A 171 -59.91 43.83 2.40
CA GLU A 171 -59.03 43.28 1.35
C GLU A 171 -57.68 42.86 1.96
N HIS A 172 -57.02 43.75 2.70
CA HIS A 172 -55.72 43.51 3.33
C HIS A 172 -55.76 42.41 4.39
N SER A 173 -56.76 42.41 5.29
CA SER A 173 -56.92 41.33 6.28
C SER A 173 -57.22 39.97 5.61
N SER A 174 -57.97 39.95 4.49
CA SER A 174 -58.19 38.72 3.71
C SER A 174 -56.90 38.20 3.05
N LEU A 175 -56.00 39.10 2.62
CA LEU A 175 -54.71 38.75 2.05
C LEU A 175 -53.74 38.24 3.13
N GLN A 176 -53.72 38.88 4.31
CA GLN A 176 -52.95 38.39 5.46
C GLN A 176 -53.43 37.01 5.92
N ALA A 177 -54.74 36.78 5.99
CA ALA A 177 -55.31 35.48 6.37
C ALA A 177 -54.97 34.37 5.36
N LYS A 178 -55.03 34.66 4.05
CA LYS A 178 -54.59 33.74 2.99
C LYS A 178 -53.10 33.43 3.11
N LEU A 179 -52.25 34.45 3.18
CA LEU A 179 -50.80 34.29 3.27
C LEU A 179 -50.38 33.49 4.54
N ALA A 180 -51.09 33.68 5.66
CA ALA A 180 -50.88 32.88 6.87
C ALA A 180 -51.25 31.40 6.66
N ALA A 181 -52.42 31.13 6.06
CA ALA A 181 -52.86 29.76 5.76
C ALA A 181 -51.97 29.06 4.72
N ASP A 182 -51.56 29.76 3.66
CA ASP A 182 -50.63 29.27 2.63
C ASP A 182 -49.26 28.95 3.25
N HIS A 183 -48.79 29.78 4.18
CA HIS A 183 -47.54 29.55 4.91
C HIS A 183 -47.64 28.36 5.87
N GLU A 184 -48.74 28.24 6.63
CA GLU A 184 -48.99 27.10 7.53
C GLU A 184 -49.07 25.78 6.74
N ALA A 185 -49.77 25.78 5.60
CA ALA A 185 -49.86 24.64 4.69
C ALA A 185 -48.47 24.24 4.13
N LEU A 186 -47.67 25.21 3.68
CA LEU A 186 -46.31 24.95 3.18
C LEU A 186 -45.38 24.42 4.29
N VAL A 187 -45.48 24.96 5.51
CA VAL A 187 -44.70 24.46 6.66
C VAL A 187 -45.12 23.04 7.04
N ALA A 188 -46.42 22.72 6.99
CA ALA A 188 -46.93 21.36 7.20
C ALA A 188 -46.46 20.39 6.10
N GLU A 189 -46.48 20.80 4.82
CA GLU A 189 -45.99 19.98 3.71
C GLU A 189 -44.47 19.71 3.80
N VAL A 190 -43.67 20.75 4.07
CA VAL A 190 -42.22 20.62 4.25
C VAL A 190 -41.90 19.72 5.44
N ARG A 191 -42.65 19.84 6.54
CA ARG A 191 -42.53 18.95 7.71
C ARG A 191 -42.86 17.50 7.34
N ALA A 192 -44.00 17.23 6.71
CA ALA A 192 -44.42 15.88 6.34
C ALA A 192 -43.45 15.23 5.33
N ASN A 193 -42.90 16.01 4.39
CA ASN A 193 -41.84 15.53 3.50
C ASN A 193 -40.54 15.24 4.25
N GLY A 194 -40.15 16.07 5.23
CA GLY A 194 -39.00 15.80 6.09
C GLY A 194 -39.15 14.51 6.91
N GLU A 195 -40.32 14.32 7.54
CA GLU A 195 -40.65 13.11 8.30
C GLU A 195 -40.68 11.85 7.40
N ARG A 196 -41.21 11.96 6.17
CA ARG A 196 -41.13 10.87 5.17
C ARG A 196 -39.70 10.54 4.76
N VAL A 197 -38.88 11.55 4.46
CA VAL A 197 -37.47 11.35 4.04
C VAL A 197 -36.64 10.75 5.18
N ALA A 198 -36.89 11.16 6.43
CA ALA A 198 -36.28 10.53 7.60
C ALA A 198 -36.65 9.05 7.72
N ALA A 199 -37.95 8.71 7.66
CA ALA A 199 -38.41 7.32 7.72
C ALA A 199 -37.89 6.46 6.55
N GLU A 200 -37.79 7.01 5.34
CA GLU A 200 -37.17 6.34 4.19
C GLU A 200 -35.66 6.13 4.38
N PHE A 201 -34.95 7.05 5.05
CA PHE A 201 -33.53 6.91 5.35
C PHE A 201 -33.27 5.89 6.46
N GLU A 202 -34.02 5.97 7.57
CA GLU A 202 -33.96 5.01 8.68
C GLU A 202 -34.22 3.58 8.18
N LYS A 203 -35.25 3.40 7.35
CA LYS A 203 -35.52 2.09 6.73
C LYS A 203 -34.34 1.62 5.88
N LYS A 204 -33.82 2.46 4.98
CA LYS A 204 -32.67 2.10 4.12
C LYS A 204 -31.41 1.78 4.94
N SER A 205 -31.19 2.43 6.08
CA SER A 205 -30.10 2.06 7.00
C SER A 205 -30.35 0.69 7.62
N ALA A 206 -31.55 0.43 8.15
CA ALA A 206 -31.91 -0.86 8.72
C ALA A 206 -31.84 -2.01 7.71
N ASP A 207 -32.30 -1.79 6.47
CA ASP A 207 -32.19 -2.75 5.35
C ASP A 207 -30.71 -3.03 5.01
N LEU A 208 -29.84 -2.01 5.02
CA LEU A 208 -28.39 -2.16 4.79
C LEU A 208 -27.67 -2.86 5.95
N ASP A 209 -28.02 -2.55 7.19
CA ASP A 209 -27.41 -3.17 8.38
C ASP A 209 -27.86 -4.63 8.55
N ALA A 210 -29.11 -4.95 8.18
CA ALA A 210 -29.56 -6.34 8.06
C ALA A 210 -28.77 -7.10 6.98
N HIS A 211 -28.54 -6.52 5.80
CA HIS A 211 -27.71 -7.14 4.76
C HIS A 211 -26.23 -7.27 5.16
N ARG A 212 -25.67 -6.34 5.96
CA ARG A 212 -24.31 -6.49 6.53
C ARG A 212 -24.24 -7.72 7.42
N VAL A 213 -25.16 -7.84 8.39
CA VAL A 213 -25.21 -9.00 9.31
C VAL A 213 -25.45 -10.31 8.55
N GLU A 214 -26.29 -10.30 7.52
CA GLU A 214 -26.51 -11.46 6.63
C GLU A 214 -25.23 -11.85 5.87
N LEU A 215 -24.48 -10.86 5.36
CA LEU A 215 -23.24 -11.07 4.61
C LEU A 215 -22.10 -11.54 5.52
N ASP A 216 -21.94 -10.96 6.71
CA ASP A 216 -20.96 -11.38 7.72
C ASP A 216 -21.23 -12.81 8.19
N ALA A 217 -22.50 -13.17 8.39
CA ALA A 217 -22.91 -14.54 8.71
C ALA A 217 -22.57 -15.54 7.59
N LYS A 218 -22.77 -15.16 6.32
CA LYS A 218 -22.38 -15.98 5.15
C LYS A 218 -20.86 -16.11 5.02
N TYR A 219 -20.11 -15.02 5.18
CA TYR A 219 -18.64 -15.06 5.17
C TYR A 219 -18.10 -15.96 6.27
N LYS A 220 -18.63 -15.85 7.50
CA LYS A 220 -18.24 -16.73 8.60
C LYS A 220 -18.60 -18.18 8.28
N ALA A 221 -19.83 -18.47 7.84
CA ALA A 221 -20.24 -19.84 7.53
C ALA A 221 -19.35 -20.48 6.45
N TYR A 222 -18.99 -19.73 5.41
CA TYR A 222 -18.07 -20.18 4.36
C TYR A 222 -16.64 -20.41 4.88
N HIS A 223 -16.15 -19.59 5.81
CA HIS A 223 -14.83 -19.80 6.42
C HIS A 223 -14.84 -21.00 7.38
N ASP A 224 -15.85 -21.09 8.25
CA ASP A 224 -16.09 -22.23 9.13
C ASP A 224 -16.25 -23.54 8.32
N GLU A 225 -16.74 -23.50 7.08
CA GLU A 225 -16.85 -24.66 6.16
C GLU A 225 -15.52 -24.99 5.50
N LEU A 226 -14.81 -24.00 4.93
CA LEU A 226 -13.50 -24.16 4.32
C LEU A 226 -12.44 -24.69 5.32
N ASP A 227 -12.49 -24.26 6.59
CA ASP A 227 -11.62 -24.79 7.65
C ASP A 227 -11.90 -26.28 7.91
N LYS A 228 -13.17 -26.73 7.85
CA LYS A 228 -13.53 -28.16 7.97
C LYS A 228 -13.06 -28.96 6.75
N GLU A 229 -13.16 -28.41 5.54
CA GLU A 229 -12.62 -29.05 4.34
C GLU A 229 -11.09 -29.18 4.42
N TYR A 230 -10.41 -28.12 4.87
CA TYR A 230 -8.95 -28.10 5.03
C TYR A 230 -8.46 -29.10 6.10
N ASP A 231 -9.02 -29.07 7.31
CA ASP A 231 -8.64 -30.03 8.36
C ASP A 231 -9.07 -31.46 8.01
N GLY A 232 -10.17 -31.64 7.28
CA GLY A 232 -10.58 -32.92 6.71
C GLY A 232 -9.57 -33.49 5.72
N LEU A 233 -9.17 -32.69 4.72
CA LEU A 233 -8.16 -33.06 3.71
C LEU A 233 -6.78 -33.30 4.34
N LYS A 234 -6.42 -32.51 5.35
CA LYS A 234 -5.19 -32.67 6.14
C LYS A 234 -5.22 -33.94 6.98
N ALA A 235 -6.38 -34.31 7.54
CA ALA A 235 -6.56 -35.57 8.26
C ALA A 235 -6.48 -36.80 7.33
N THR A 236 -7.12 -36.76 6.14
CA THR A 236 -7.01 -37.86 5.16
C THR A 236 -5.59 -37.99 4.64
N LEU A 237 -4.93 -36.89 4.25
CA LEU A 237 -3.52 -36.91 3.82
C LEU A 237 -2.59 -37.43 4.92
N THR A 238 -2.84 -37.08 6.18
CA THR A 238 -2.06 -37.61 7.32
C THR A 238 -2.29 -39.12 7.50
N ALA A 239 -3.53 -39.59 7.37
CA ALA A 239 -3.86 -41.02 7.48
C ALA A 239 -3.29 -41.83 6.30
N GLU A 240 -3.35 -41.31 5.08
CA GLU A 240 -2.72 -41.91 3.89
C GLU A 240 -1.21 -41.98 4.04
N HIS A 241 -0.57 -40.89 4.50
CA HIS A 241 0.87 -40.88 4.75
C HIS A 241 1.29 -41.86 5.86
N GLN A 242 0.54 -41.92 6.96
CA GLN A 242 0.76 -42.91 8.02
C GLN A 242 0.59 -44.34 7.50
N LYS A 243 -0.41 -44.60 6.64
CA LYS A 243 -0.61 -45.90 6.01
C LYS A 243 0.56 -46.26 5.09
N VAL A 244 0.98 -45.36 4.20
CA VAL A 244 2.14 -45.59 3.31
C VAL A 244 3.42 -45.84 4.12
N LEU A 245 3.62 -45.15 5.25
CA LEU A 245 4.74 -45.43 6.16
C LEU A 245 4.61 -46.78 6.88
N ALA A 246 3.41 -47.22 7.23
CA ALA A 246 3.17 -48.53 7.84
C ALA A 246 3.36 -49.67 6.83
N ASP A 247 2.79 -49.54 5.63
CA ASP A 247 2.95 -50.47 4.51
C ASP A 247 4.43 -50.59 4.13
N ALA A 248 5.16 -49.48 4.03
CA ALA A 248 6.61 -49.46 3.74
C ALA A 248 7.46 -50.05 4.88
N ARG A 249 7.07 -49.90 6.15
CA ARG A 249 7.73 -50.56 7.28
C ARG A 249 7.50 -52.07 7.25
N SER A 250 6.27 -52.51 7.04
CA SER A 250 5.92 -53.94 6.90
C SER A 250 6.69 -54.60 5.75
N GLU A 251 6.83 -53.91 4.62
CA GLU A 251 7.63 -54.38 3.48
C GLU A 251 9.14 -54.40 3.78
N ALA A 252 9.67 -53.38 4.48
CA ALA A 252 11.07 -53.38 4.92
C ALA A 252 11.35 -54.49 5.95
N GLU A 253 10.42 -54.75 6.87
CA GLU A 253 10.46 -55.87 7.82
C GLU A 253 10.44 -57.21 7.08
N ARG A 254 9.54 -57.40 6.10
CA ARG A 254 9.50 -58.60 5.23
C ARG A 254 10.82 -58.81 4.50
N ILE A 255 11.36 -57.77 3.86
CA ILE A 255 12.64 -57.82 3.15
C ILE A 255 13.79 -58.16 4.11
N SER A 256 13.78 -57.61 5.33
CA SER A 256 14.80 -57.91 6.35
C SER A 256 14.71 -59.35 6.86
N ALA A 257 13.51 -59.88 7.06
CA ALA A 257 13.29 -61.27 7.46
C ALA A 257 13.70 -62.24 6.36
N GLU A 258 13.37 -61.95 5.10
CA GLU A 258 13.84 -62.75 3.96
C GLU A 258 15.36 -62.66 3.75
N ALA A 259 15.98 -61.53 4.06
CA ALA A 259 17.43 -61.38 4.04
C ALA A 259 18.10 -62.18 5.17
N GLU A 260 17.54 -62.16 6.38
CA GLU A 260 18.03 -62.95 7.51
C GLU A 260 17.86 -64.46 7.30
N VAL A 261 16.73 -64.91 6.73
CA VAL A 261 16.55 -66.32 6.33
C VAL A 261 17.64 -66.73 5.34
N LYS A 262 17.85 -65.94 4.26
CA LYS A 262 18.92 -66.20 3.27
C LYS A 262 20.32 -66.14 3.90
N ARG A 263 20.54 -65.29 4.91
CA ARG A 263 21.80 -65.22 5.66
C ARG A 263 22.03 -66.47 6.52
N VAL A 264 20.99 -67.00 7.16
CA VAL A 264 21.07 -68.26 7.92
C VAL A 264 21.28 -69.45 6.98
N GLU A 265 20.55 -69.53 5.86
CA GLU A 265 20.74 -70.58 4.84
C GLU A 265 22.16 -70.58 4.26
N THR A 266 22.71 -69.40 3.93
CA THR A 266 24.08 -69.28 3.42
C THR A 266 25.14 -69.59 4.46
N LEU A 267 24.91 -69.26 5.74
CA LEU A 267 25.81 -69.65 6.84
C LEU A 267 25.77 -71.15 7.14
N GLN A 268 24.58 -71.78 7.13
CA GLN A 268 24.44 -73.24 7.27
C GLN A 268 25.16 -73.96 6.13
N ARG A 269 24.94 -73.51 4.88
CA ARG A 269 25.64 -74.04 3.71
C ARG A 269 27.15 -73.91 3.83
N LEU A 270 27.65 -72.77 4.30
CA LEU A 270 29.09 -72.54 4.47
C LEU A 270 29.69 -73.39 5.60
N ASP A 271 28.94 -73.63 6.69
CA ASP A 271 29.33 -74.55 7.77
C ASP A 271 29.39 -76.01 7.28
N ASP A 272 28.44 -76.44 6.44
CA ASP A 272 28.47 -77.77 5.80
C ASP A 272 29.58 -77.91 4.75
N GLU A 273 29.84 -76.87 3.96
CA GLU A 273 30.99 -76.82 3.03
C GLU A 273 32.33 -76.83 3.80
N LEU A 274 32.42 -76.19 4.98
CA LEU A 274 33.60 -76.24 5.86
C LEU A 274 33.80 -77.63 6.49
N LYS A 275 32.74 -78.29 6.99
CA LYS A 275 32.82 -79.67 7.49
C LYS A 275 33.27 -80.65 6.41
N ALA A 276 32.77 -80.48 5.18
CA ALA A 276 33.22 -81.27 4.03
C ALA A 276 34.73 -81.06 3.76
N ARG A 277 35.22 -79.82 3.80
CA ARG A 277 36.65 -79.52 3.68
C ARG A 277 37.50 -80.06 4.83
N GLN A 278 36.98 -80.08 6.06
CA GLN A 278 37.66 -80.71 7.21
C GLN A 278 37.79 -82.22 7.01
N ALA A 279 36.71 -82.90 6.59
CA ALA A 279 36.75 -84.34 6.30
C ALA A 279 37.68 -84.68 5.10
N GLU A 280 37.75 -83.84 4.07
CA GLU A 280 38.74 -83.97 2.99
C GLU A 280 40.18 -83.82 3.51
N ALA A 281 40.44 -82.88 4.41
CA ALA A 281 41.76 -82.64 4.99
C ALA A 281 42.20 -83.76 5.96
N GLU A 282 41.30 -84.25 6.81
CA GLU A 282 41.55 -85.41 7.68
C GLU A 282 41.87 -86.67 6.85
N LYS A 283 41.13 -86.90 5.76
CA LYS A 283 41.43 -87.99 4.84
C LYS A 283 42.81 -87.81 4.18
N ALA A 284 43.13 -86.61 3.69
CA ALA A 284 44.43 -86.34 3.08
C ALA A 284 45.60 -86.51 4.05
N LEU A 285 45.41 -86.24 5.35
CA LEU A 285 46.38 -86.55 6.39
C LEU A 285 46.54 -88.05 6.59
N ALA A 286 45.45 -88.82 6.67
CA ALA A 286 45.51 -90.28 6.80
C ALA A 286 46.18 -90.96 5.58
N ASP A 287 45.89 -90.49 4.37
CA ASP A 287 46.54 -90.96 3.13
C ASP A 287 48.06 -90.63 3.14
N LEU A 288 48.47 -89.48 3.69
CA LEU A 288 49.87 -89.08 3.84
C LEU A 288 50.61 -89.88 4.93
N GLU A 289 49.96 -90.17 6.06
CA GLU A 289 50.51 -91.01 7.12
C GLU A 289 50.76 -92.43 6.61
N ALA A 290 49.82 -93.00 5.86
CA ALA A 290 49.97 -94.31 5.20
C ALA A 290 51.15 -94.31 4.20
N GLU A 291 51.30 -93.26 3.38
CA GLU A 291 52.44 -93.13 2.47
C GLU A 291 53.79 -92.99 3.21
N SER A 292 53.79 -92.36 4.38
CA SER A 292 55.00 -92.22 5.22
C SER A 292 55.44 -93.54 5.85
N LEU A 293 54.50 -94.37 6.31
CA LEU A 293 54.75 -95.71 6.84
C LEU A 293 55.29 -96.64 5.75
N ALA A 294 54.68 -96.64 4.56
CA ALA A 294 55.15 -97.43 3.41
C ALA A 294 56.58 -97.05 2.98
N LYS A 295 56.97 -95.77 3.10
CA LYS A 295 58.35 -95.32 2.85
C LYS A 295 59.33 -95.82 3.93
N ALA A 296 58.91 -95.87 5.20
CA ALA A 296 59.72 -96.38 6.30
C ALA A 296 59.98 -97.90 6.20
N GLU A 297 58.95 -98.71 5.90
CA GLU A 297 59.11 -100.16 5.71
C GLU A 297 60.04 -100.49 4.55
N LYS A 298 59.95 -99.76 3.43
CA LYS A 298 60.83 -99.93 2.27
C LYS A 298 62.30 -99.71 2.62
N ILE A 299 62.62 -98.66 3.38
CA ILE A 299 64.00 -98.38 3.81
C ILE A 299 64.53 -99.50 4.72
N SER A 300 63.68 -100.10 5.55
CA SER A 300 64.04 -101.25 6.39
C SER A 300 64.34 -102.51 5.55
N SER A 301 63.55 -102.77 4.50
CA SER A 301 63.78 -103.86 3.52
C SER A 301 65.14 -103.74 2.85
N ASP A 302 65.44 -102.55 2.32
CA ASP A 302 66.62 -102.32 1.49
C ASP A 302 67.91 -102.39 2.34
N ALA A 303 67.87 -101.93 3.59
CA ALA A 303 68.95 -102.06 4.55
C ALA A 303 69.26 -103.53 4.94
N SER A 304 68.21 -104.34 5.17
CA SER A 304 68.37 -105.77 5.49
C SER A 304 69.02 -106.54 4.32
N THR A 305 68.72 -106.16 3.09
CA THR A 305 69.27 -106.78 1.88
C THR A 305 70.75 -106.46 1.70
N GLN A 306 71.18 -105.23 2.02
CA GLN A 306 72.60 -104.85 1.98
C GLN A 306 73.44 -105.53 3.07
N ALA A 307 72.88 -105.76 4.26
CA ALA A 307 73.58 -106.44 5.35
C ALA A 307 73.98 -107.88 4.99
N ILE A 308 73.09 -108.63 4.33
CA ILE A 308 73.35 -110.01 3.89
C ILE A 308 74.47 -110.06 2.85
N ALA A 309 74.46 -109.14 1.87
CA ALA A 309 75.48 -109.08 0.82
C ALA A 309 76.91 -108.78 1.35
N LEU A 310 77.02 -108.00 2.43
CA LEU A 310 78.31 -107.68 3.05
C LEU A 310 78.95 -108.86 3.80
N VAL A 311 78.15 -109.82 4.30
CA VAL A 311 78.68 -110.98 5.05
C VAL A 311 79.35 -111.97 4.09
N SER A 312 78.69 -112.42 3.03
CA SER A 312 79.29 -113.38 2.09
C SER A 312 80.53 -112.81 1.38
N ALA A 313 80.57 -111.51 1.12
CA ALA A 313 81.75 -110.83 0.56
C ALA A 313 82.94 -110.73 1.54
N ALA A 314 82.73 -110.96 2.84
CA ALA A 314 83.79 -111.05 3.84
C ALA A 314 84.37 -112.48 3.92
N GLU A 315 83.52 -113.51 3.83
CA GLU A 315 83.93 -114.93 3.88
C GLU A 315 84.83 -115.30 2.68
N GLU A 316 84.51 -114.82 1.48
CA GLU A 316 85.30 -115.05 0.26
C GLU A 316 86.71 -114.40 0.33
N LYS A 317 86.85 -113.27 1.04
CA LYS A 317 88.13 -112.61 1.30
C LYS A 317 88.96 -113.29 2.40
N ALA A 318 88.32 -113.94 3.37
CA ALA A 318 89.01 -114.68 4.43
C ALA A 318 89.75 -115.91 3.86
N ALA A 319 89.08 -116.70 3.02
CA ALA A 319 89.64 -117.93 2.44
C ALA A 319 90.80 -117.65 1.46
N THR A 320 90.72 -116.58 0.67
CA THR A 320 91.76 -116.21 -0.29
C THR A 320 93.02 -115.64 0.38
N THR A 321 92.88 -114.91 1.48
CA THR A 321 94.02 -114.33 2.22
C THR A 321 94.91 -115.41 2.83
N LEU A 322 94.32 -116.52 3.34
CA LEU A 322 95.05 -117.55 4.07
C LEU A 322 96.04 -118.36 3.21
N ARG A 323 95.73 -118.55 1.92
CA ARG A 323 96.56 -119.35 1.00
C ARG A 323 97.74 -118.54 0.43
N VAL A 324 97.53 -117.26 0.14
CA VAL A 324 98.57 -116.34 -0.36
C VAL A 324 99.65 -116.06 0.71
N SER A 325 99.37 -116.31 2.00
CA SER A 325 100.37 -116.25 3.07
C SER A 325 101.37 -117.42 3.10
N GLU A 326 101.00 -118.62 2.63
CA GLU A 326 101.91 -119.77 2.63
C GLU A 326 102.94 -119.66 1.50
N ASP A 327 102.51 -119.36 0.28
CA ASP A 327 103.40 -119.21 -0.90
C ASP A 327 104.39 -118.03 -0.77
N LYS A 328 104.05 -117.02 0.05
CA LYS A 328 104.96 -115.89 0.35
C LYS A 328 105.96 -116.22 1.46
N ALA A 329 105.65 -117.14 2.37
CA ALA A 329 106.58 -117.54 3.43
C ALA A 329 107.76 -118.36 2.88
N THR A 330 107.52 -119.26 1.92
CA THR A 330 108.57 -120.08 1.29
C THR A 330 109.49 -119.25 0.39
N THR A 331 108.91 -118.36 -0.43
CA THR A 331 109.67 -117.49 -1.35
C THR A 331 110.59 -116.51 -0.60
N ALA A 332 110.19 -116.04 0.59
CA ALA A 332 110.99 -115.13 1.40
C ALA A 332 112.26 -115.76 2.01
N VAL A 333 112.32 -117.09 2.13
CA VAL A 333 113.49 -117.81 2.68
C VAL A 333 114.60 -117.93 1.64
N THR A 334 114.29 -118.34 0.41
CA THR A 334 115.31 -118.58 -0.63
C THR A 334 115.90 -117.28 -1.19
N GLU A 335 115.13 -116.20 -1.27
CA GLU A 335 115.68 -114.88 -1.61
C GLU A 335 116.64 -114.32 -0.54
N ALA A 336 116.46 -114.70 0.73
CA ALA A 336 117.37 -114.30 1.81
C ALA A 336 118.72 -115.02 1.68
N GLU A 337 118.71 -116.31 1.37
CA GLU A 337 119.93 -117.11 1.15
C GLU A 337 120.75 -116.61 -0.06
N GLN A 338 120.09 -116.27 -1.18
CA GLN A 338 120.79 -115.74 -2.36
C GLN A 338 121.40 -114.34 -2.12
N LYS A 339 120.75 -113.48 -1.33
CA LYS A 339 121.28 -112.15 -0.96
C LYS A 339 122.42 -112.24 0.08
N ALA A 340 122.42 -113.26 0.94
CA ALA A 340 123.55 -113.55 1.84
C ALA A 340 124.80 -114.03 1.07
N ALA A 341 124.65 -114.99 0.14
CA ALA A 341 125.79 -115.53 -0.61
C ALA A 341 126.45 -114.49 -1.55
N THR A 342 125.67 -113.56 -2.12
CA THR A 342 126.18 -112.52 -3.03
C THR A 342 126.85 -111.35 -2.30
N THR A 343 126.43 -111.03 -1.07
CA THR A 343 127.12 -110.03 -0.24
C THR A 343 128.46 -110.53 0.32
N VAL A 344 128.61 -111.85 0.54
CA VAL A 344 129.91 -112.48 0.82
C VAL A 344 130.84 -112.40 -0.40
N ARG A 345 130.33 -112.72 -1.60
CA ARG A 345 131.10 -112.74 -2.86
C ARG A 345 131.89 -111.45 -3.12
N GLU A 346 131.26 -110.30 -2.91
CA GLU A 346 131.89 -109.00 -3.21
C GLU A 346 132.72 -108.43 -2.05
N ALA A 347 132.68 -109.05 -0.87
CA ALA A 347 133.51 -108.66 0.27
C ALA A 347 134.90 -109.32 0.17
N ASP A 348 134.97 -110.64 -0.04
CA ASP A 348 136.23 -111.40 -0.06
C ASP A 348 137.11 -111.12 -1.30
N GLU A 349 136.53 -110.68 -2.43
CA GLU A 349 137.30 -110.30 -3.63
C GLU A 349 137.88 -108.87 -3.56
N LYS A 350 137.25 -107.96 -2.80
CA LYS A 350 137.73 -106.58 -2.59
C LYS A 350 138.63 -106.48 -1.36
N ALA A 351 138.39 -107.33 -0.37
CA ALA A 351 139.40 -107.67 0.61
C ALA A 351 140.62 -108.28 -0.11
N VAL A 352 141.82 -108.01 0.41
CA VAL A 352 142.95 -108.96 0.36
C VAL A 352 143.58 -109.24 -1.03
N ALA A 353 142.99 -108.80 -2.14
CA ALA A 353 143.77 -108.24 -3.26
C ALA A 353 144.75 -107.15 -2.75
N LEU A 354 144.31 -106.41 -1.71
CA LEU A 354 145.13 -105.52 -0.87
C LEU A 354 146.29 -106.22 -0.13
N VAL A 355 146.16 -107.49 0.27
CA VAL A 355 147.27 -108.25 0.87
C VAL A 355 148.19 -108.77 -0.22
N ARG A 356 147.66 -109.20 -1.37
CA ARG A 356 148.49 -109.62 -2.52
C ARG A 356 149.39 -108.49 -3.03
N ASP A 357 148.88 -107.26 -3.02
CA ASP A 357 149.66 -106.05 -3.32
C ASP A 357 150.54 -105.58 -2.15
N ALA A 358 150.17 -105.86 -0.89
CA ALA A 358 151.02 -105.59 0.27
C ALA A 358 152.20 -106.58 0.39
N GLU A 359 152.01 -107.86 0.09
CA GLU A 359 153.05 -108.91 0.11
C GLU A 359 154.07 -108.72 -1.02
N ALA A 360 153.61 -108.25 -2.19
CA ALA A 360 154.49 -107.78 -3.26
C ALA A 360 155.35 -106.57 -2.81
N ARG A 361 154.83 -105.72 -1.91
CA ARG A 361 155.57 -104.57 -1.35
C ARG A 361 156.48 -104.95 -0.18
N THR A 362 156.10 -105.88 0.70
CA THR A 362 156.96 -106.33 1.81
C THR A 362 158.11 -107.21 1.34
N SER A 363 157.91 -108.07 0.33
CA SER A 363 159.01 -108.81 -0.30
C SER A 363 160.03 -107.89 -0.99
N ALA A 364 159.61 -106.73 -1.51
CA ALA A 364 160.53 -105.69 -1.98
C ALA A 364 161.26 -104.97 -0.82
N LEU A 365 160.57 -104.65 0.28
CA LEU A 365 161.15 -103.94 1.43
C LEU A 365 162.10 -104.79 2.28
N VAL A 366 161.87 -106.10 2.42
CA VAL A 366 162.77 -106.99 3.16
C VAL A 366 164.08 -107.23 2.40
N ARG A 367 164.02 -107.37 1.08
CA ARG A 367 165.21 -107.41 0.21
C ARG A 367 166.04 -106.12 0.34
N GLN A 368 165.37 -104.97 0.43
CA GLN A 368 166.01 -103.68 0.73
C GLN A 368 166.52 -103.57 2.19
N ALA A 369 166.07 -104.43 3.11
CA ALA A 369 166.56 -104.51 4.49
C ALA A 369 167.80 -105.41 4.62
N GLU A 370 167.92 -106.47 3.82
CA GLU A 370 169.16 -107.25 3.67
C GLU A 370 170.28 -106.34 3.10
N GLU A 371 169.97 -105.59 2.03
CA GLU A 371 170.86 -104.60 1.42
C GLU A 371 171.24 -103.45 2.40
N ARG A 372 170.36 -103.09 3.34
CA ARG A 372 170.62 -102.03 4.36
C ARG A 372 171.29 -102.52 5.65
N SER A 373 171.10 -103.78 6.06
CA SER A 373 171.70 -104.32 7.29
C SER A 373 173.11 -104.89 7.07
N ALA A 374 173.47 -105.24 5.84
CA ALA A 374 174.88 -105.37 5.43
C ALA A 374 175.67 -104.06 5.71
N ALA A 375 175.03 -102.89 5.63
CA ALA A 375 175.67 -101.62 6.03
C ALA A 375 175.77 -101.43 7.56
N ALA A 376 175.07 -102.22 8.38
CA ALA A 376 175.27 -102.27 9.83
C ALA A 376 176.43 -103.20 10.23
N VAL A 377 176.82 -104.16 9.37
CA VAL A 377 178.10 -104.86 9.53
C VAL A 377 179.28 -103.90 9.38
N ALA A 378 179.13 -102.81 8.60
CA ALA A 378 180.11 -101.70 8.59
C ALA A 378 180.05 -100.81 9.85
N GLU A 379 179.06 -100.94 10.73
CA GLU A 379 179.09 -100.31 12.07
C GLU A 379 179.93 -101.13 13.07
N ALA A 380 180.23 -102.42 12.79
CA ALA A 380 181.06 -103.26 13.64
C ALA A 380 182.44 -102.62 13.91
N ASP A 381 183.02 -101.97 12.90
CA ASP A 381 184.36 -101.39 12.97
C ASP A 381 184.41 -100.03 13.67
N GLN A 382 183.32 -99.23 13.66
CA GLN A 382 183.34 -97.89 14.27
C GLN A 382 183.18 -97.88 15.80
N ARG A 383 182.51 -98.87 16.42
CA ARG A 383 182.42 -98.95 17.89
C ARG A 383 183.42 -99.90 18.55
N ALA A 384 184.18 -100.67 17.78
CA ALA A 384 185.47 -101.18 18.23
C ALA A 384 186.43 -100.02 18.59
N ALA A 385 186.42 -98.91 17.84
CA ALA A 385 187.19 -97.71 18.20
C ALA A 385 186.74 -97.08 19.54
N ALA A 386 185.47 -97.25 19.94
CA ALA A 386 184.93 -96.77 21.21
C ALA A 386 185.17 -97.73 22.40
N ALA A 387 185.61 -98.98 22.15
CA ALA A 387 186.06 -99.87 23.22
C ALA A 387 187.27 -99.29 23.96
N SER A 388 188.15 -98.60 23.23
CA SER A 388 189.39 -98.02 23.76
C SER A 388 189.12 -96.85 24.74
N GLU A 389 188.26 -95.89 24.38
CA GLU A 389 188.13 -94.62 25.12
C GLU A 389 187.25 -94.65 26.38
N LYS A 390 186.42 -95.68 26.61
CA LYS A 390 185.66 -95.80 27.88
C LYS A 390 186.17 -96.87 28.83
N GLU A 391 187.05 -97.76 28.37
CA GLU A 391 188.07 -98.33 29.26
C GLU A 391 189.15 -97.29 29.62
N SER A 392 189.40 -96.29 28.76
CA SER A 392 190.31 -95.16 29.02
C SER A 392 189.65 -93.87 29.56
N SER A 393 188.34 -93.92 29.83
CA SER A 393 187.61 -93.09 30.81
C SER A 393 186.82 -94.02 31.76
N LEU A 394 187.43 -95.10 32.26
CA LEU A 394 188.55 -95.10 33.24
C LEU A 394 188.04 -94.43 34.53
N ARG A 395 188.05 -95.11 35.68
CA ARG A 395 189.20 -95.19 36.62
C ARG A 395 189.88 -93.82 36.92
N SER A 396 189.23 -92.70 36.56
CA SER A 396 189.71 -91.31 36.61
C SER A 396 188.55 -90.32 36.80
N ALA A 397 187.36 -90.54 36.21
CA ALA A 397 186.12 -89.92 36.72
C ALA A 397 185.68 -90.53 38.08
N HIS A 398 186.16 -91.75 38.34
CA HIS A 398 186.24 -92.38 39.65
C HIS A 398 187.06 -91.56 40.66
N ASP A 399 188.14 -90.91 40.19
CA ASP A 399 189.04 -90.10 41.01
C ASP A 399 188.58 -88.64 41.09
N ASN A 400 187.96 -88.14 40.01
CA ASN A 400 187.54 -86.75 39.78
C ASN A 400 186.06 -86.69 39.35
N LEU A 401 185.14 -86.84 40.31
CA LEU A 401 184.24 -85.78 40.81
C LEU A 401 183.12 -86.46 41.64
N ALA A 402 183.30 -86.79 42.91
CA ALA A 402 184.21 -86.23 43.92
C ALA A 402 184.05 -84.71 44.21
N THR A 403 183.39 -83.88 43.35
CA THR A 403 183.59 -82.38 43.37
C THR A 403 182.51 -81.30 42.79
N GLN A 404 181.13 -81.42 42.70
CA GLN A 404 179.97 -80.37 42.97
C GLN A 404 179.27 -79.22 41.82
N PHE A 405 177.89 -78.65 41.58
CA PHE A 405 177.12 -77.41 40.65
C PHE A 405 175.44 -76.85 40.28
N HIS A 406 174.77 -76.11 39.15
CA HIS A 406 173.43 -75.05 38.92
C HIS A 406 172.18 -74.75 37.66
N ALA A 407 171.21 -73.62 37.40
CA ALA A 407 169.80 -73.32 36.46
C ALA A 407 168.98 -71.87 35.77
N ALA A 408 167.64 -71.64 35.11
CA ALA A 408 166.85 -70.41 34.19
C ALA A 408 165.14 -69.93 33.86
N GLN A 409 164.49 -68.96 32.93
CA GLN A 409 162.94 -68.24 32.67
C GLN A 409 162.14 -67.39 31.30
N ALA A 410 160.75 -66.84 31.05
CA ALA A 410 159.92 -65.94 29.86
C ALA A 410 158.25 -65.27 29.69
N ALA A 411 157.56 -64.38 28.68
CA ALA A 411 155.99 -63.74 28.40
C ALA A 411 155.24 -62.76 27.10
N VAL A 412 153.83 -62.30 26.81
CA VAL A 412 153.02 -61.36 25.61
C VAL A 412 151.36 -60.72 25.44
N GLU A 413 150.65 -59.89 24.40
CA GLU A 413 149.05 -59.44 23.98
C GLU A 413 148.29 -58.16 22.96
N ALA A 414 146.88 -57.83 22.58
CA ALA A 414 146.07 -56.65 21.62
C ALA A 414 144.35 -56.35 21.15
N ALA A 415 143.69 -55.34 20.25
CA ALA A 415 142.12 -54.82 19.83
C ALA A 415 141.53 -53.84 18.47
N MET A 416 140.34 -53.13 17.85
CA MET A 416 138.74 -52.55 17.71
C MET A 416 137.97 -51.90 16.24
N SER A 417 136.80 -51.13 15.65
CA SER A 417 135.39 -50.20 15.66
C SER A 417 134.22 -49.79 14.36
N VAL A 418 133.17 -48.74 14.16
CA VAL A 418 131.85 -48.47 13.08
C VAL A 418 130.87 -47.04 12.62
N LEU A 419 129.69 -46.82 11.71
CA LEU A 419 128.81 -45.51 11.03
C LEU A 419 127.22 -45.32 10.22
N LYS A 420 126.43 -44.13 9.73
CA LYS A 420 124.96 -43.85 8.86
C LYS A 420 124.16 -42.37 8.26
N PRO A 421 123.05 -42.12 7.26
CA PRO A 421 122.21 -40.82 6.56
C PRO A 421 120.54 -40.59 5.98
N LEU A 422 119.81 -39.48 5.25
CA LEU A 422 118.33 -39.21 4.41
C LEU A 422 117.47 -37.74 3.80
N GLU A 423 116.21 -37.60 2.98
CA GLU A 423 114.88 -36.60 2.46
C GLU A 423 114.51 -35.28 1.33
N ASP A 424 113.37 -34.50 0.67
CA ASP A 424 111.76 -34.18 0.18
C ASP A 424 111.06 -32.84 -0.85
N GLY A 425 109.69 -32.50 -1.40
CA GLY A 425 108.93 -31.21 -2.26
C GLY A 425 107.37 -30.89 -3.11
N SER A 426 106.72 -29.67 -3.71
CA SER A 426 105.23 -29.21 -4.48
C SER A 426 104.75 -27.74 -5.38
N ALA A 427 103.61 -27.00 -6.09
CA ALA A 427 102.05 -26.76 -6.75
C ALA A 427 101.33 -25.40 -7.70
N ASP A 428 99.96 -25.15 -8.26
CA ASP A 428 98.79 -23.98 -8.84
C ASP A 428 98.23 -23.23 -10.37
N GLU A 429 97.17 -22.36 -11.04
CA GLU A 429 95.76 -21.36 -11.14
C GLU A 429 94.70 -20.82 -12.52
N ALA A 430 93.74 -19.68 -12.80
CA ALA A 430 92.45 -19.29 -13.89
C ALA A 430 91.69 -17.82 -14.66
N ASP A 431 90.34 -17.58 -15.28
CA ASP A 431 89.29 -16.55 -16.21
C ASP A 431 89.25 -16.28 -17.86
N ALA A 432 88.34 -15.50 -18.59
CA ALA A 432 87.76 -15.73 -20.00
C ALA A 432 88.15 -15.01 -21.39
N ALA A 433 88.23 -15.84 -22.49
CA ALA A 433 87.92 -15.74 -23.97
C ALA A 433 88.24 -14.49 -24.89
N PRO A 434 88.59 -14.62 -26.22
CA PRO A 434 88.26 -15.74 -27.16
C PRO A 434 89.31 -16.22 -28.23
N SER A 435 89.25 -17.53 -28.53
CA SER A 435 89.28 -18.20 -29.87
C SER A 435 90.49 -18.19 -30.85
N VAL A 436 90.85 -19.41 -31.29
CA VAL A 436 91.44 -19.88 -32.60
C VAL A 436 92.97 -20.07 -32.75
N GLU A 437 93.40 -21.35 -32.72
CA GLU A 437 94.56 -21.99 -33.42
C GLU A 437 96.03 -21.56 -33.10
N GLN A 438 97.08 -22.41 -33.25
CA GLN A 438 97.20 -23.82 -33.71
C GLN A 438 98.43 -24.53 -33.09
N LYS A 439 98.39 -25.88 -32.96
CA LYS A 439 99.55 -26.83 -32.92
C LYS A 439 100.52 -26.80 -31.71
N THR A 440 101.27 -27.86 -31.37
CA THR A 440 101.47 -29.22 -31.96
C THR A 440 101.95 -30.25 -30.90
N GLU A 441 101.44 -31.49 -30.97
CA GLU A 441 102.17 -32.78 -30.83
C GLU A 441 102.99 -33.14 -29.55
N GLN A 442 103.33 -34.41 -29.23
CA GLN A 442 103.11 -35.70 -29.93
C GLN A 442 102.89 -36.89 -28.94
N LEU A 443 102.59 -38.07 -29.49
CA LEU A 443 102.39 -39.36 -28.82
C LEU A 443 103.65 -40.27 -28.97
N PRO A 444 103.72 -41.48 -28.37
CA PRO A 444 103.21 -42.67 -29.09
C PRO A 444 102.65 -43.84 -28.23
N LYS A 445 101.94 -44.76 -28.93
CA LYS A 445 101.55 -46.13 -28.48
C LYS A 445 102.55 -47.17 -29.06
N PRO A 446 102.48 -48.48 -28.74
CA PRO A 446 101.47 -49.43 -29.29
C PRO A 446 100.56 -50.06 -28.18
N ARG A 447 99.38 -50.67 -28.38
CA ARG A 447 98.81 -51.60 -29.40
C ARG A 447 99.40 -53.03 -29.36
N GLN A 448 98.68 -54.13 -29.62
CA GLN A 448 97.24 -54.48 -29.62
C GLN A 448 97.16 -56.04 -29.58
N GLN A 449 95.96 -56.63 -29.57
CA GLN A 449 95.53 -57.98 -30.07
C GLN A 449 96.57 -59.09 -30.39
N ASP A 450 96.29 -60.38 -30.17
CA ASP A 450 94.96 -61.03 -30.00
C ASP A 450 94.64 -61.54 -28.58
#